data_AF-A0A7K9I5A5-F1
#
_entry.id   AF-A0A7K9I5A5-F1
#
_cell.length_a   1.000
_cell.length_b   1.000
_cell.length_c   1.000
_cell.angle_alpha   90.00
_cell.angle_beta   90.00
_cell.angle_gamma   90.00
#
_symmetry.space_group_name_H-M   'P 1'
#
loop_
_entity.id
_entity.type
_entity.pdbx_description
1 polymer ?
#
loop_
_entity_poly.entity_id
_entity_poly.type
_entity_poly.pdbx_seq_one_letter_code
_entity_poly.pdbx_strand_id
1 'polypeptide(L)'
;PETGRLALYLLGLQATCPPPDPSPQHLLVTWLKHYLEEDWAGSRRHGHPLTSYYQYSLGVLALCVHRKRMREEVIRRLLAAEHHGRFRHAGHSAVEATTVVAWCPSVLWQLGVHQCCGGFLLTDTLMPISLEAPCKPPGNMTVRLVVECPLQQCDQQQLYKQPVPVPAGASLLDVLRAAATQEPRNFTFGTQDTSQGPFLTRVMGRDAQQKKHTYWQLLTDPNTSLDLGVAQYRPHDGETIILRLSEW
;
A
#
# COMPACT_ATOMS: atom_id res chain seq x y z
N PRO A 1 -10.06 2.56 -5.38
CA PRO A 1 -9.78 2.31 -3.95
C PRO A 1 -10.60 3.24 -3.04
N GLU A 2 -11.93 3.14 -3.14
CA GLU A 2 -12.87 4.00 -2.39
C GLU A 2 -13.15 3.45 -0.99
N THR A 3 -13.21 2.13 -0.85
CA THR A 3 -13.49 1.43 0.42
C THR A 3 -12.52 1.82 1.53
N GLY A 4 -11.21 1.77 1.26
CA GLY A 4 -10.19 2.11 2.27
C GLY A 4 -10.24 3.58 2.71
N ARG A 5 -10.47 4.51 1.77
CA ARG A 5 -10.56 5.95 2.09
C ARG A 5 -11.81 6.26 2.90
N LEU A 6 -12.94 5.66 2.53
CA LEU A 6 -14.19 5.79 3.27
C LEU A 6 -14.07 5.22 4.69
N ALA A 7 -13.39 4.07 4.83
CA ALA A 7 -13.12 3.47 6.13
C ALA A 7 -12.24 4.37 7.02
N LEU A 8 -11.15 4.91 6.48
CA LEU A 8 -10.29 5.87 7.20
C LEU A 8 -11.04 7.14 7.58
N TYR A 9 -11.89 7.66 6.69
CA TYR A 9 -12.72 8.82 6.99
C TYR A 9 -13.67 8.55 8.17
N LEU A 10 -14.36 7.40 8.17
CA LEU A 10 -15.23 6.99 9.26
C LEU A 10 -14.47 6.78 10.58
N LEU A 11 -13.26 6.23 10.54
CA LEU A 11 -12.39 6.13 11.71
C LEU A 11 -11.95 7.51 12.22
N GLY A 12 -11.60 8.42 11.31
CA GLY A 12 -11.26 9.82 11.63
C GLY A 12 -12.41 10.56 12.32
N LEU A 13 -13.65 10.37 11.87
CA LEU A 13 -14.84 10.93 12.54
C LEU A 13 -15.04 10.41 13.97
N GLN A 14 -14.60 9.18 14.28
CA GLN A 14 -14.65 8.65 15.64
C GLN A 14 -13.53 9.21 16.53
N ALA A 15 -12.45 9.69 15.93
CA ALA A 15 -11.33 10.31 16.65
C ALA A 15 -11.60 11.78 17.04
N THR A 16 -12.63 12.45 16.49
CA THR A 16 -12.92 13.84 16.81
C THR A 16 -13.63 13.99 18.16
N CYS A 17 -13.21 14.96 18.97
CA CYS A 17 -13.83 15.32 20.25
C CYS A 17 -14.26 16.81 20.25
N PRO A 18 -15.56 17.16 20.41
CA PRO A 18 -16.71 16.27 20.61
C PRO A 18 -17.10 15.50 19.33
N PRO A 19 -17.84 14.37 19.46
CA PRO A 19 -18.22 13.56 18.30
C PRO A 19 -19.11 14.36 17.33
N PRO A 20 -18.98 14.14 16.00
CA PRO A 20 -19.77 14.84 15.01
C PRO A 20 -21.21 14.31 14.98
N ASP A 21 -22.14 15.10 14.42
CA ASP A 21 -23.54 14.68 14.23
C ASP A 21 -23.60 13.33 13.51
N PRO A 22 -24.28 12.31 14.07
CA PRO A 22 -24.40 10.99 13.46
C PRO A 22 -25.27 10.97 12.18
N SER A 23 -26.08 12.00 11.92
CA SER A 23 -27.05 11.99 10.80
C SER A 23 -26.42 11.80 9.41
N PRO A 24 -25.31 12.47 9.03
CA PRO A 24 -24.67 12.29 7.73
C PRO A 24 -23.85 10.99 7.66
N GLN A 25 -23.46 10.46 8.83
CA GLN A 25 -22.59 9.28 8.93
C GLN A 25 -23.32 7.99 8.58
N HIS A 26 -24.65 7.95 8.74
CA HIS A 26 -25.45 6.76 8.44
C HIS A 26 -25.37 6.37 6.96
N LEU A 27 -25.36 7.35 6.06
CA LEU A 27 -25.20 7.12 4.61
C LEU A 27 -23.82 6.55 4.29
N LEU A 28 -22.76 7.11 4.87
CA LEU A 28 -21.38 6.67 4.66
C LEU A 28 -21.14 5.24 5.16
N VAL A 29 -21.71 4.90 6.32
CA VAL A 29 -21.71 3.52 6.82
C VAL A 29 -22.43 2.57 5.87
N THR A 30 -23.55 3.02 5.27
CA THR A 30 -24.32 2.21 4.32
C THR A 30 -23.51 1.95 3.06
N TRP A 31 -22.84 2.97 2.52
CA TRP A 31 -21.91 2.83 1.40
C TRP A 31 -20.75 1.89 1.71
N LEU A 32 -20.13 2.01 2.89
CA LEU A 32 -19.04 1.12 3.28
C LEU A 32 -19.48 -0.35 3.35
N LYS A 33 -20.69 -0.61 3.86
CA LYS A 33 -21.29 -1.96 3.84
C LYS A 33 -21.48 -2.46 2.42
N HIS A 34 -22.03 -1.64 1.54
CA HIS A 34 -22.24 -2.00 0.14
C HIS A 34 -20.92 -2.39 -0.54
N TYR A 35 -19.88 -1.55 -0.41
CA TYR A 35 -18.58 -1.83 -1.01
C TYR A 35 -17.93 -3.10 -0.48
N LEU A 36 -18.03 -3.41 0.82
CA LEU A 36 -17.50 -4.66 1.38
C LEU A 36 -18.28 -5.90 0.89
N GLU A 37 -19.59 -5.77 0.68
CA GLU A 37 -20.42 -6.83 0.12
C GLU A 37 -20.13 -7.06 -1.37
N GLU A 38 -19.92 -5.99 -2.15
CA GLU A 38 -19.49 -6.09 -3.55
C GLU A 38 -18.09 -6.71 -3.66
N ASP A 39 -17.15 -6.24 -2.83
CA ASP A 39 -15.79 -6.78 -2.78
C ASP A 39 -15.86 -8.28 -2.48
N TRP A 40 -16.65 -8.69 -1.47
CA TRP A 40 -16.94 -10.09 -1.12
C TRP A 40 -17.55 -10.89 -2.28
N ALA A 41 -18.59 -10.36 -2.92
CA ALA A 41 -19.32 -11.06 -3.97
C ALA A 41 -18.44 -11.30 -5.21
N GLY A 42 -17.65 -10.30 -5.61
CA GLY A 42 -16.65 -10.44 -6.67
C GLY A 42 -15.55 -11.43 -6.25
N SER A 43 -15.13 -11.36 -4.99
CA SER A 43 -14.11 -12.26 -4.47
C SER A 43 -14.47 -13.76 -4.52
N ARG A 44 -15.76 -14.13 -4.52
CA ARG A 44 -16.19 -15.54 -4.63
C ARG A 44 -15.79 -16.14 -5.98
N ARG A 45 -15.64 -15.32 -7.01
CA ARG A 45 -15.21 -15.74 -8.34
C ARG A 45 -13.69 -15.82 -8.48
N HIS A 46 -12.96 -14.96 -7.76
CA HIS A 46 -11.51 -14.79 -7.92
C HIS A 46 -10.67 -15.41 -6.80
N GLY A 47 -11.28 -15.80 -5.67
CA GLY A 47 -10.56 -16.37 -4.54
C GLY A 47 -9.88 -15.35 -3.62
N HIS A 48 -9.85 -14.06 -3.98
CA HIS A 48 -9.32 -12.93 -3.19
C HIS A 48 -10.22 -11.68 -3.34
N PRO A 49 -10.14 -10.69 -2.45
CA PRO A 49 -10.78 -9.37 -2.61
C PRO A 49 -10.48 -8.73 -3.97
N LEU A 50 -11.41 -7.93 -4.51
CA LEU A 50 -11.17 -7.08 -5.69
C LEU A 50 -10.22 -5.93 -5.35
N THR A 51 -10.22 -5.48 -4.09
CA THR A 51 -9.30 -4.46 -3.60
C THR A 51 -7.99 -5.08 -3.08
N SER A 52 -7.77 -5.07 -1.77
CA SER A 52 -6.71 -5.77 -1.06
C SER A 52 -7.23 -6.20 0.31
N TYR A 53 -6.61 -7.23 0.90
CA TYR A 53 -6.97 -7.64 2.25
C TYR A 53 -6.79 -6.53 3.29
N TYR A 54 -5.88 -5.59 3.07
CA TYR A 54 -5.73 -4.40 3.92
C TYR A 54 -6.96 -3.49 3.87
N GLN A 55 -7.42 -3.09 2.68
CA GLN A 55 -8.60 -2.23 2.53
C GLN A 55 -9.87 -2.93 3.03
N TYR A 56 -9.98 -4.24 2.80
CA TYR A 56 -11.07 -5.05 3.31
C TYR A 56 -11.08 -5.09 4.84
N SER A 57 -9.93 -5.37 5.46
CA SER A 57 -9.78 -5.39 6.93
C SER A 57 -10.08 -4.03 7.55
N LEU A 58 -9.61 -2.95 6.90
CA LEU A 58 -9.86 -1.58 7.35
C LEU A 58 -11.35 -1.21 7.31
N GLY A 59 -12.07 -1.65 6.27
CA GLY A 59 -13.53 -1.48 6.21
C GLY A 59 -14.27 -2.25 7.30
N VAL A 60 -13.87 -3.50 7.57
CA VAL A 60 -14.42 -4.31 8.67
C VAL A 60 -14.17 -3.65 10.03
N LEU A 61 -12.96 -3.13 10.25
CA LEU A 61 -12.60 -2.38 11.46
C LEU A 61 -13.46 -1.12 11.63
N ALA A 62 -13.61 -0.32 10.57
CA ALA A 62 -14.43 0.88 10.61
C ALA A 62 -15.89 0.58 10.97
N LEU A 63 -16.50 -0.48 10.41
CA LEU A 63 -17.85 -0.90 10.78
C LEU A 63 -17.96 -1.39 12.22
N CYS A 64 -16.93 -2.10 12.72
CA CYS A 64 -16.86 -2.58 14.10
C CYS A 64 -16.82 -1.41 15.11
N VAL A 65 -15.97 -0.40 14.89
CA VAL A 65 -15.88 0.80 15.74
C VAL A 65 -17.20 1.58 15.75
N HIS A 66 -17.89 1.67 14.61
CA HIS A 66 -19.22 2.29 14.49
C HIS A 66 -20.38 1.43 15.04
N ARG A 67 -20.09 0.28 15.69
CA ARG A 67 -21.06 -0.67 16.26
C ARG A 67 -22.06 -1.22 15.23
N LYS A 68 -21.63 -1.39 13.98
CA LYS A 68 -22.48 -1.87 12.89
C LYS A 68 -22.26 -3.36 12.69
N ARG A 69 -23.36 -4.12 12.67
CA ARG A 69 -23.34 -5.56 12.35
C ARG A 69 -22.99 -5.77 10.88
N MET A 70 -22.21 -6.81 10.63
CA MET A 70 -21.78 -7.29 9.32
C MET A 70 -22.27 -8.73 9.12
N ARG A 71 -22.40 -9.17 7.85
CA ARG A 71 -22.70 -10.57 7.55
C ARG A 71 -21.55 -11.46 8.00
N GLU A 72 -21.88 -12.63 8.54
CA GLU A 72 -20.87 -13.58 9.03
C GLU A 72 -19.90 -14.04 7.93
N GLU A 73 -20.39 -14.16 6.69
CA GLU A 73 -19.59 -14.54 5.52
C GLU A 73 -18.42 -13.58 5.24
N VAL A 74 -18.64 -12.27 5.47
CA VAL A 74 -17.62 -11.22 5.28
C VAL A 74 -16.47 -11.42 6.28
N ILE A 75 -16.81 -11.76 7.54
CA ILE A 75 -15.83 -11.97 8.62
C ILE A 75 -15.08 -13.29 8.41
N ARG A 76 -15.81 -14.38 8.08
CA ARG A 76 -15.21 -15.70 7.85
C ARG A 76 -14.14 -15.70 6.77
N ARG A 77 -14.21 -14.78 5.81
CA ARG A 77 -13.17 -14.65 4.79
C ARG A 77 -11.84 -14.15 5.33
N LEU A 78 -11.86 -13.16 6.23
CA LEU A 78 -10.63 -12.65 6.84
C LEU A 78 -9.95 -13.74 7.66
N LEU A 79 -10.74 -14.51 8.41
CA LEU A 79 -10.27 -15.69 9.15
C LEU A 79 -9.65 -16.73 8.23
N ALA A 80 -10.30 -17.04 7.10
CA ALA A 80 -9.78 -17.96 6.13
C ALA A 80 -8.48 -17.42 5.49
N ALA A 81 -8.40 -16.13 5.18
CA ALA A 81 -7.19 -15.53 4.60
C ALA A 81 -6.01 -15.58 5.58
N GLU A 82 -6.26 -15.40 6.87
CA GLU A 82 -5.27 -15.50 7.95
C GLU A 82 -4.74 -16.93 8.06
N HIS A 83 -5.65 -17.90 8.16
CA HIS A 83 -5.31 -19.32 8.24
C HIS A 83 -4.48 -19.80 7.04
N HIS A 84 -4.74 -19.25 5.85
CA HIS A 84 -4.00 -19.59 4.62
C HIS A 84 -2.76 -18.71 4.37
N GLY A 85 -2.36 -17.86 5.32
CA GLY A 85 -1.15 -17.03 5.20
C GLY A 85 -1.19 -15.98 4.09
N ARG A 86 -2.37 -15.59 3.61
CA ARG A 86 -2.57 -14.73 2.42
C ARG A 86 -2.29 -13.24 2.65
N PHE A 87 -1.79 -12.88 3.84
CA PHE A 87 -1.35 -11.52 4.18
C PHE A 87 0.15 -11.28 3.93
N ARG A 88 0.90 -12.30 3.49
CA ARG A 88 2.35 -12.23 3.27
C ARG A 88 2.64 -12.11 1.78
N HIS A 89 3.44 -11.12 1.39
CA HIS A 89 3.93 -11.00 0.02
C HIS A 89 5.45 -10.81 0.03
N ALA A 90 6.16 -11.52 -0.84
CA ALA A 90 7.62 -11.45 -1.04
C ALA A 90 8.49 -11.62 0.23
N GLY A 91 8.12 -12.51 1.17
CA GLY A 91 8.93 -12.82 2.35
C GLY A 91 8.82 -11.81 3.50
N HIS A 92 8.19 -10.65 3.27
CA HIS A 92 7.82 -9.70 4.31
C HIS A 92 6.37 -9.98 4.73
N SER A 93 6.13 -10.11 6.04
CA SER A 93 4.75 -9.95 6.54
C SER A 93 4.35 -8.54 6.15
N ALA A 94 3.18 -8.34 5.54
CA ALA A 94 2.59 -7.00 5.53
C ALA A 94 2.28 -6.70 7.00
N VAL A 95 3.28 -6.17 7.73
CA VAL A 95 3.18 -5.89 9.16
C VAL A 95 1.97 -5.00 9.36
N GLU A 96 1.69 -4.07 8.45
CA GLU A 96 0.47 -3.25 8.45
C GLU A 96 -0.84 -4.05 8.32
N ALA A 97 -0.91 -5.10 7.50
CA ALA A 97 -2.12 -5.91 7.35
C ALA A 97 -2.30 -6.92 8.50
N THR A 98 -1.20 -7.52 8.96
CA THR A 98 -1.20 -8.38 10.16
C THR A 98 -1.44 -7.56 11.43
N THR A 99 -1.05 -6.29 11.47
CA THR A 99 -1.33 -5.34 12.55
C THR A 99 -2.80 -4.94 12.51
N VAL A 100 -3.40 -4.57 11.38
CA VAL A 100 -4.85 -4.29 11.32
C VAL A 100 -5.70 -5.52 11.71
N VAL A 101 -5.25 -6.74 11.39
CA VAL A 101 -5.92 -7.99 11.81
C VAL A 101 -5.63 -8.31 13.29
N ALA A 102 -4.41 -8.11 13.78
CA ALA A 102 -4.01 -8.36 15.18
C ALA A 102 -4.53 -7.28 16.16
N TRP A 103 -4.78 -6.06 15.70
CA TRP A 103 -5.44 -4.97 16.42
C TRP A 103 -6.95 -5.14 16.47
N CYS A 104 -7.47 -6.21 15.88
CA CYS A 104 -8.72 -6.82 16.25
C CYS A 104 -8.38 -7.87 17.32
N PRO A 105 -8.15 -7.51 18.61
CA PRO A 105 -7.35 -8.32 19.55
C PRO A 105 -8.05 -9.62 20.01
N SER A 106 -9.10 -10.02 19.30
CA SER A 106 -10.25 -10.78 19.76
C SER A 106 -10.91 -11.52 18.58
N VAL A 107 -10.14 -11.81 17.51
CA VAL A 107 -10.57 -12.38 16.22
C VAL A 107 -11.67 -13.43 16.32
N LEU A 108 -11.75 -14.19 17.41
CA LEU A 108 -12.92 -14.90 17.92
C LEU A 108 -12.47 -15.52 19.25
N TRP A 109 -12.77 -14.96 20.43
CA TRP A 109 -12.54 -15.80 21.61
C TRP A 109 -13.58 -16.92 21.74
N GLN A 110 -14.85 -16.73 21.38
CA GLN A 110 -15.79 -17.85 21.16
C GLN A 110 -17.13 -17.33 20.65
N LEU A 111 -17.75 -18.07 19.72
CA LEU A 111 -19.19 -18.30 19.55
C LEU A 111 -20.13 -17.60 20.57
N GLY A 112 -20.37 -16.29 20.42
CA GLY A 112 -21.23 -15.56 21.34
C GLY A 112 -21.30 -14.08 21.02
N VAL A 113 -22.23 -13.72 20.12
CA VAL A 113 -22.56 -12.35 19.73
C VAL A 113 -22.70 -11.46 20.97
N HIS A 114 -21.80 -10.50 21.21
CA HIS A 114 -22.10 -9.18 21.79
C HIS A 114 -20.85 -8.28 21.77
N GLN A 115 -21.03 -7.05 21.28
CA GLN A 115 -20.16 -5.87 21.44
C GLN A 115 -18.71 -5.93 20.88
N CYS A 116 -18.49 -5.25 19.75
CA CYS A 116 -17.17 -4.87 19.20
C CYS A 116 -16.37 -3.87 20.08
N CYS A 117 -16.62 -3.79 21.38
CA CYS A 117 -15.97 -2.81 22.26
C CYS A 117 -15.37 -3.48 23.50
N GLY A 118 -14.06 -3.69 23.46
CA GLY A 118 -13.19 -3.72 24.63
C GLY A 118 -12.02 -2.79 24.34
N GLY A 119 -11.89 -1.72 25.13
CA GLY A 119 -10.97 -0.62 24.85
C GLY A 119 -9.51 -1.05 24.79
N PHE A 120 -8.80 -0.60 23.77
CA PHE A 120 -7.36 -0.44 23.81
C PHE A 120 -7.02 0.86 23.11
N LEU A 121 -6.41 1.77 23.88
CA LEU A 121 -5.91 3.04 23.41
C LEU A 121 -4.85 2.76 22.34
N LEU A 122 -4.97 3.45 21.20
CA LEU A 122 -3.82 3.73 20.34
C LEU A 122 -2.76 4.37 21.24
N THR A 123 -1.77 3.59 21.67
CA THR A 123 -0.59 4.16 22.31
C THR A 123 0.11 5.03 21.28
N ASP A 124 0.22 6.32 21.62
CA ASP A 124 0.91 7.37 20.89
C ASP A 124 2.25 6.90 20.32
N THR A 125 2.28 6.68 19.01
CA THR A 125 3.51 6.76 18.22
C THR A 125 3.33 7.77 17.10
N LEU A 126 2.88 8.98 17.46
CA LEU A 126 3.13 10.17 16.66
C LEU A 126 4.12 11.05 17.43
N MET A 127 5.38 10.59 17.47
CA MET A 127 6.46 11.49 17.84
C MET A 127 6.50 12.63 16.80
N PRO A 128 6.71 13.88 17.25
CA PRO A 128 6.88 14.99 16.33
C PRO A 128 8.04 14.67 15.38
N ILE A 129 7.79 14.83 14.09
CA ILE A 129 8.84 14.78 13.07
C ILE A 129 9.83 15.89 13.43
N SER A 130 10.99 15.50 13.98
CA SER A 130 12.12 16.40 14.10
C SER A 130 12.56 16.75 12.67
N LEU A 131 12.33 17.99 12.26
CA LEU A 131 12.87 18.56 11.02
C LEU A 131 14.38 18.74 11.19
N GLU A 132 15.11 17.64 11.11
CA GLU A 132 16.57 17.70 11.05
C GLU A 132 16.98 17.69 9.58
N ALA A 133 17.25 18.87 9.05
CA ALA A 133 17.84 19.05 7.74
C ALA A 133 19.32 18.66 7.80
N PRO A 134 19.79 17.68 7.01
CA PRO A 134 21.22 17.51 6.82
C PRO A 134 21.72 18.62 5.90
N CYS A 135 22.40 19.61 6.49
CA CYS A 135 23.27 20.52 5.77
C CYS A 135 24.50 19.76 5.26
N LYS A 136 24.46 19.26 4.02
CA LYS A 136 25.68 18.97 3.26
C LYS A 136 25.64 19.73 1.93
N PRO A 137 26.78 20.29 1.48
CA PRO A 137 26.88 20.92 0.17
C PRO A 137 26.53 19.90 -0.93
N PRO A 138 26.05 20.35 -2.10
CA PRO A 138 25.57 19.49 -3.17
C PRO A 138 26.75 18.73 -3.79
N GLY A 139 27.07 17.55 -3.25
CA GLY A 139 27.79 16.54 -3.99
C GLY A 139 26.88 16.00 -5.10
N ASN A 140 27.45 15.61 -6.24
CA ASN A 140 26.72 14.79 -7.21
C ASN A 140 26.92 13.33 -6.82
N MET A 141 25.86 12.54 -6.91
CA MET A 141 25.91 11.09 -6.78
C MET A 141 25.42 10.44 -8.07
N THR A 142 25.88 9.23 -8.35
CA THR A 142 25.46 8.45 -9.51
C THR A 142 24.76 7.18 -9.05
N VAL A 143 23.49 7.04 -9.39
CA VAL A 143 22.68 5.86 -9.07
C VAL A 143 22.54 5.02 -10.33
N ARG A 144 22.72 3.70 -10.25
CA ARG A 144 22.50 2.80 -11.38
C ARG A 144 21.04 2.37 -11.39
N LEU A 145 20.28 2.82 -12.39
CA LEU A 145 18.88 2.46 -12.55
C LEU A 145 18.75 1.27 -13.51
N VAL A 146 18.10 0.22 -13.04
CA VAL A 146 17.82 -1.01 -13.80
C VAL A 146 16.30 -1.20 -13.88
N VAL A 147 15.79 -1.54 -15.06
CA VAL A 147 14.38 -1.92 -15.24
C VAL A 147 14.31 -3.35 -15.75
N GLU A 148 13.58 -4.19 -15.03
CA GLU A 148 13.43 -5.60 -15.31
C GLU A 148 11.97 -5.98 -15.54
N CYS A 149 11.75 -6.91 -16.46
CA CYS A 149 10.50 -7.62 -16.61
C CYS A 149 10.76 -9.11 -16.82
N PRO A 150 10.74 -9.91 -15.75
CA PRO A 150 10.90 -11.37 -15.85
C PRO A 150 9.64 -12.10 -16.34
N LEU A 151 8.52 -11.39 -16.59
CA LEU A 151 7.26 -11.99 -17.02
C LEU A 151 7.35 -12.52 -18.47
N GLN A 152 6.63 -13.59 -18.76
CA GLN A 152 6.61 -14.24 -20.09
C GLN A 152 6.15 -13.31 -21.23
N GLN A 153 5.40 -12.26 -20.89
CA GLN A 153 4.90 -11.24 -21.83
C GLN A 153 5.98 -10.22 -22.25
N CYS A 154 7.22 -10.38 -21.81
CA CYS A 154 8.30 -9.42 -22.04
C CYS A 154 9.38 -10.03 -22.92
N ASP A 155 9.62 -9.43 -24.09
CA ASP A 155 10.61 -9.92 -25.08
C ASP A 155 12.05 -9.88 -24.56
N GLN A 156 12.32 -8.95 -23.63
CA GLN A 156 13.61 -8.78 -22.97
C GLN A 156 13.41 -8.73 -21.45
N GLN A 157 14.25 -9.46 -20.72
CA GLN A 157 14.20 -9.50 -19.26
C GLN A 157 14.74 -8.23 -18.62
N GLN A 158 15.78 -7.62 -19.19
CA GLN A 158 16.34 -6.34 -18.76
C GLN A 158 16.06 -5.30 -19.85
N LEU A 159 15.25 -4.30 -19.53
CA LEU A 159 14.78 -3.28 -20.48
C LEU A 159 15.65 -2.02 -20.48
N TYR A 160 16.28 -1.74 -19.35
CA TYR A 160 17.03 -0.51 -19.15
C TYR A 160 18.10 -0.74 -18.09
N LYS A 161 19.30 -0.20 -18.33
CA LYS A 161 20.41 -0.19 -17.37
C LYS A 161 21.32 0.97 -17.68
N GLN A 162 21.17 2.07 -16.94
CA GLN A 162 22.00 3.26 -17.12
C GLN A 162 22.38 3.90 -15.78
N PRO A 163 23.57 4.54 -15.70
CA PRO A 163 23.91 5.41 -14.60
C PRO A 163 23.18 6.76 -14.72
N VAL A 164 22.57 7.20 -13.64
CA VAL A 164 21.78 8.44 -13.56
C VAL A 164 22.44 9.38 -12.54
N PRO A 165 23.04 10.50 -12.98
CA PRO A 165 23.62 11.48 -12.09
C PRO A 165 22.54 12.36 -11.46
N VAL A 166 22.57 12.51 -10.14
CA VAL A 166 21.63 13.36 -9.37
C VAL A 166 22.35 14.05 -8.20
N PRO A 167 21.79 15.14 -7.65
CA PRO A 167 22.30 15.72 -6.42
C PRO A 167 22.24 14.73 -5.25
N ALA A 168 23.22 14.78 -4.36
CA ALA A 168 23.26 13.98 -3.15
C ALA A 168 22.00 14.25 -2.30
N GLY A 169 21.38 13.18 -1.83
CA GLY A 169 20.13 13.26 -1.08
C GLY A 169 18.88 13.38 -1.94
N ALA A 170 18.96 13.33 -3.27
CA ALA A 170 17.80 13.24 -4.15
C ALA A 170 16.95 11.99 -3.83
N SER A 171 15.63 12.09 -3.99
CA SER A 171 14.73 10.93 -3.84
C SER A 171 14.80 10.03 -5.07
N LEU A 172 14.34 8.79 -4.96
CA LEU A 172 14.21 7.88 -6.10
C LEU A 172 13.31 8.49 -7.19
N LEU A 173 12.27 9.22 -6.83
CA LEU A 173 11.42 9.94 -7.79
C LEU A 173 12.20 10.99 -8.57
N ASP A 174 13.14 11.69 -7.93
CA ASP A 174 14.02 12.64 -8.61
C ASP A 174 14.99 11.91 -9.57
N VAL A 175 15.48 10.72 -9.19
CA VAL A 175 16.27 9.84 -10.07
C VAL A 175 15.46 9.42 -11.31
N LEU A 176 14.19 9.05 -11.16
CA LEU A 176 13.34 8.70 -12.30
C LEU A 176 13.10 9.90 -13.23
N ARG A 177 12.90 11.11 -12.66
CA ARG A 177 12.78 12.35 -13.44
C ARG A 177 14.08 12.68 -14.17
N ALA A 178 15.23 12.50 -13.52
CA ALA A 178 16.53 12.71 -14.13
C ALA A 178 16.78 11.73 -15.29
N ALA A 179 16.47 10.44 -15.11
CA ALA A 179 16.57 9.43 -16.17
C ALA A 179 15.67 9.77 -17.37
N ALA A 180 14.43 10.21 -17.12
CA ALA A 180 13.50 10.63 -18.17
C ALA A 180 13.94 11.90 -18.90
N THR A 181 14.68 12.78 -18.22
CA THR A 181 15.24 14.01 -18.83
C THR A 181 16.50 13.70 -19.63
N GLN A 182 17.32 12.77 -19.14
CA GLN A 182 18.57 12.35 -19.78
C GLN A 182 18.29 11.58 -21.09
N GLU A 183 17.34 10.64 -21.09
CA GLU A 183 16.98 9.87 -22.27
C GLU A 183 15.46 9.82 -22.51
N PRO A 184 14.82 10.92 -22.97
CA PRO A 184 13.36 10.99 -23.10
C PRO A 184 12.75 9.96 -24.05
N ARG A 185 13.54 9.46 -25.01
CA ARG A 185 13.11 8.42 -25.97
C ARG A 185 13.26 7.00 -25.40
N ASN A 186 14.18 6.80 -24.45
CA ASN A 186 14.55 5.49 -23.94
C ASN A 186 14.12 5.26 -22.49
N PHE A 187 13.65 6.28 -21.79
CA PHE A 187 13.14 6.16 -20.43
C PHE A 187 11.88 7.02 -20.25
N THR A 188 10.77 6.35 -19.94
CA THR A 188 9.51 7.00 -19.56
C THR A 188 8.93 6.30 -18.36
N PHE A 189 8.25 7.06 -17.50
CA PHE A 189 7.54 6.50 -16.35
C PHE A 189 6.26 7.29 -16.08
N GLY A 190 5.36 6.69 -15.32
CA GLY A 190 4.12 7.29 -14.88
C GLY A 190 3.85 6.96 -13.42
N THR A 191 3.33 7.95 -12.71
CA THR A 191 2.91 7.82 -11.31
C THR A 191 1.45 8.19 -11.15
N GLN A 192 0.81 7.65 -10.12
CA GLN A 192 -0.51 8.04 -9.68
C GLN A 192 -0.43 8.54 -8.24
N ASP A 193 -1.03 9.69 -7.96
CA ASP A 193 -1.07 10.23 -6.60
C ASP A 193 -1.95 9.38 -5.69
N THR A 194 -1.42 9.01 -4.53
CA THR A 194 -2.14 8.28 -3.49
C THR A 194 -1.98 9.00 -2.14
N SER A 195 -2.76 8.59 -1.14
CA SER A 195 -2.62 9.10 0.23
C SER A 195 -1.23 8.82 0.84
N GLN A 196 -0.51 7.82 0.33
CA GLN A 196 0.84 7.46 0.77
C GLN A 196 1.94 8.17 -0.06
N GLY A 197 1.56 8.97 -1.06
CA GLY A 197 2.46 9.60 -2.01
C GLY A 197 2.31 9.04 -3.43
N PRO A 198 3.19 9.43 -4.36
CA PRO A 198 3.12 9.00 -5.75
C PRO A 198 3.46 7.52 -5.87
N PHE A 199 2.52 6.74 -6.39
CA PHE A 199 2.67 5.31 -6.66
C PHE A 199 3.10 5.07 -8.10
N LEU A 200 4.11 4.24 -8.31
CA LEU A 200 4.66 3.96 -9.63
C LEU A 200 3.74 3.00 -10.40
N THR A 201 3.10 3.48 -11.46
CA THR A 201 2.11 2.72 -12.24
C THR A 201 2.64 2.27 -13.59
N ARG A 202 3.53 3.04 -14.21
CA ARG A 202 4.05 2.75 -15.55
C ARG A 202 5.55 2.99 -15.61
N VAL A 203 6.27 2.08 -16.26
CA VAL A 203 7.68 2.27 -16.63
C VAL A 203 7.87 1.71 -18.03
N MET A 204 8.53 2.45 -18.92
CA MET A 204 8.85 2.02 -20.28
C MET A 204 7.61 1.56 -21.08
N GLY A 205 6.48 2.26 -20.93
CA GLY A 205 5.22 1.91 -21.60
C GLY A 205 4.51 0.67 -21.04
N ARG A 206 5.00 0.06 -19.95
CA ARG A 206 4.38 -1.11 -19.31
C ARG A 206 3.65 -0.70 -18.04
N ASP A 207 2.34 -0.96 -18.03
CA ASP A 207 1.46 -0.65 -16.90
C ASP A 207 1.36 -1.80 -15.89
N ALA A 208 1.50 -1.44 -14.62
CA ALA A 208 1.03 -2.25 -13.51
C ALA A 208 -0.51 -2.31 -13.54
N GLN A 209 -1.08 -3.51 -13.47
CA GLN A 209 -2.51 -3.76 -13.59
C GLN A 209 -3.02 -4.49 -12.37
N GLN A 210 -3.85 -3.82 -11.58
CA GLN A 210 -4.47 -4.42 -10.40
C GLN A 210 -5.29 -5.67 -10.74
N LYS A 211 -6.03 -5.68 -11.87
CA LYS A 211 -6.81 -6.84 -12.32
C LYS A 211 -5.96 -8.06 -12.68
N LYS A 212 -4.70 -7.84 -13.09
CA LYS A 212 -3.74 -8.89 -13.39
C LYS A 212 -2.75 -9.13 -12.25
N HIS A 213 -2.95 -8.44 -11.12
CA HIS A 213 -2.06 -8.51 -9.98
C HIS A 213 -0.60 -8.21 -10.33
N THR A 214 -0.35 -7.22 -11.19
CA THR A 214 1.00 -6.80 -11.58
C THR A 214 1.36 -5.43 -11.01
N TYR A 215 2.55 -5.28 -10.45
CA TYR A 215 3.07 -4.04 -9.84
C TYR A 215 4.55 -3.86 -10.14
N TRP A 216 5.00 -2.61 -10.00
CA TRP A 216 6.41 -2.28 -10.01
C TRP A 216 6.99 -2.42 -8.61
N GLN A 217 7.72 -3.51 -8.40
CA GLN A 217 8.47 -3.76 -7.18
C GLN A 217 9.76 -2.92 -7.21
N LEU A 218 10.02 -2.23 -6.10
CA LEU A 218 11.22 -1.43 -5.90
C LEU A 218 12.24 -2.27 -5.13
N LEU A 219 13.41 -2.45 -5.71
CA LEU A 219 14.46 -3.32 -5.18
C LEU A 219 15.80 -2.60 -5.17
N THR A 220 16.69 -3.01 -4.29
CA THR A 220 18.11 -2.71 -4.34
C THR A 220 18.89 -3.99 -4.63
N ASP A 221 20.03 -3.84 -5.30
CA ASP A 221 20.92 -4.97 -5.55
C ASP A 221 21.36 -5.63 -4.23
N PRO A 222 21.35 -6.98 -4.12
CA PRO A 222 21.09 -7.95 -5.20
C PRO A 222 19.62 -8.25 -5.47
N ASN A 223 18.70 -8.07 -4.51
CA ASN A 223 17.25 -8.32 -4.65
C ASN A 223 16.45 -7.88 -3.39
N THR A 224 16.94 -6.89 -2.65
CA THR A 224 16.33 -6.48 -1.39
C THR A 224 15.15 -5.56 -1.67
N SER A 225 13.96 -5.91 -1.17
CA SER A 225 12.77 -5.06 -1.36
C SER A 225 12.88 -3.78 -0.54
N LEU A 226 12.48 -2.67 -1.14
CA LEU A 226 12.39 -1.39 -0.45
C LEU A 226 11.09 -1.27 0.32
N ASP A 227 11.19 -0.85 1.58
CA ASP A 227 10.04 -0.56 2.44
C ASP A 227 9.47 0.85 2.23
N LEU A 228 10.15 1.69 1.44
CA LEU A 228 9.77 3.08 1.19
C LEU A 228 9.36 3.30 -0.27
N GLY A 229 8.41 4.21 -0.49
CA GLY A 229 7.96 4.61 -1.82
C GLY A 229 8.97 5.49 -2.56
N VAL A 230 8.74 5.69 -3.87
CA VAL A 230 9.67 6.43 -4.75
C VAL A 230 9.94 7.87 -4.29
N ALA A 231 8.99 8.54 -3.63
CA ALA A 231 9.18 9.91 -3.14
C ALA A 231 9.99 10.00 -1.84
N GLN A 232 10.06 8.92 -1.07
CA GLN A 232 10.67 8.91 0.27
C GLN A 232 12.06 8.26 0.27
N TYR A 233 12.24 7.22 -0.53
CA TYR A 233 13.52 6.55 -0.62
C TYR A 233 14.61 7.47 -1.17
N ARG A 234 15.76 7.55 -0.49
CA ARG A 234 16.93 8.34 -0.89
C ARG A 234 18.11 7.40 -1.12
N PRO A 235 18.46 7.11 -2.39
CA PRO A 235 19.59 6.25 -2.72
C PRO A 235 20.93 6.87 -2.28
N HIS A 236 21.93 6.01 -2.12
CA HIS A 236 23.32 6.37 -1.89
C HIS A 236 24.12 6.40 -3.21
N ASP A 237 25.30 7.01 -3.17
CA ASP A 237 26.19 7.05 -4.32
C ASP A 237 26.67 5.64 -4.71
N GLY A 238 26.60 5.31 -6.00
CA GLY A 238 26.92 3.99 -6.55
C GLY A 238 25.85 2.92 -6.33
N GLU A 239 24.75 3.22 -5.65
CA GLU A 239 23.69 2.26 -5.38
C GLU A 239 22.98 1.82 -6.68
N THR A 240 22.59 0.54 -6.73
CA THR A 240 21.82 0.00 -7.87
C THR A 240 20.36 -0.20 -7.46
N ILE A 241 19.48 0.56 -8.10
CA ILE A 241 18.03 0.48 -7.91
C ILE A 241 17.42 -0.29 -9.07
N ILE A 242 16.60 -1.28 -8.75
CA ILE A 242 15.96 -2.17 -9.70
C ILE A 242 14.44 -1.95 -9.62
N LEU A 243 13.84 -1.60 -10.74
CA LEU A 243 12.39 -1.55 -10.93
C LEU A 243 11.97 -2.84 -11.64
N ARG A 244 11.34 -3.76 -10.91
CA ARG A 244 10.92 -5.05 -11.46
C ARG A 244 9.40 -5.11 -11.59
N LEU A 245 8.91 -5.47 -12.77
CA LEU A 245 7.49 -5.79 -12.95
C LEU A 245 7.22 -7.20 -12.39
N SER A 246 6.48 -7.29 -11.30
CA SER A 246 6.24 -8.51 -10.53
C SER A 246 4.74 -8.81 -10.40
N GLU A 247 4.38 -10.06 -10.12
CA GLU A 247 3.01 -10.54 -9.86
C GLU A 247 2.79 -10.85 -8.36
N TRP A 248 1.56 -10.74 -7.85
CA TRP A 248 1.20 -11.08 -6.45
C TRP A 248 -0.06 -11.92 -6.26
#